data_AF-A0A9R0XRM5-F1
#
_entry.id   AF-A0A9R0XRM5-F1
#
_cell.length_a   1.000
_cell.length_b   1.000
_cell.length_c   1.000
_cell.angle_alpha   90.00
_cell.angle_beta   90.00
_cell.angle_gamma   90.00
#
_symmetry.space_group_name_H-M   'P 1'
#
loop_
_entity.id
_entity.type
_entity.pdbx_description
1 polymer ?
#
loop_
_entity_poly.entity_id
_entity_poly.type
_entity_poly.pdbx_seq_one_letter_code
_entity_poly.pdbx_strand_id
1 'polypeptide(L)'
;MLMIACMDDGQSEDFINRMVLKFLAQSSGTLPAGIGLGLHPLDVFRRSMLTGKHHKIRSPQDIEDDNAIIRSAVELYEAGIQFKPSKTLSLHDIRFRRGTLSMPTVSVDDSTEYMFLNMMAFERLHAGAGNDVTGYVFFMDNIIDSAKDVALLSSKGIIQNAIGSDQAVAKLFNTISRDVVLEPNSALDAVQRQVNGYFRQPWNMWRANLIHTYFRSPWAFLSLAAAIFLLGMTIMQTVYTVLQFYGGDSNSPPPSAPSPM
;
A
#
# COMPACT_ATOMS: atom_id res chain seq x y z
N MET A 1 -37.83 -22.98 42.26
CA MET A 1 -36.44 -22.80 41.79
C MET A 1 -36.24 -23.73 40.60
N LEU A 2 -36.55 -23.26 39.40
CA LEU A 2 -36.26 -23.94 38.14
C LEU A 2 -35.65 -22.86 37.25
N MET A 3 -34.35 -22.69 37.38
CA MET A 3 -33.54 -21.90 36.46
C MET A 3 -33.39 -22.77 35.21
N ILE A 4 -34.35 -22.64 34.29
CA ILE A 4 -34.09 -23.01 32.89
C ILE A 4 -33.04 -22.01 32.45
N ALA A 5 -31.78 -22.45 32.38
CA ALA A 5 -30.73 -21.71 31.73
C ALA A 5 -31.14 -21.59 30.25
N CYS A 6 -31.83 -20.51 29.92
CA CYS A 6 -31.96 -20.06 28.55
C CYS A 6 -30.53 -19.76 28.12
N MET A 7 -29.87 -20.74 27.48
CA MET A 7 -28.70 -20.45 26.69
C MET A 7 -29.19 -19.43 25.66
N ASP A 8 -28.73 -18.20 25.83
CA ASP A 8 -28.98 -17.09 24.93
C ASP A 8 -28.63 -17.59 23.51
N ASP A 9 -29.58 -17.56 22.57
CA ASP A 9 -29.42 -18.16 21.22
C ASP A 9 -28.10 -17.69 20.58
N GLY A 10 -27.71 -16.43 20.81
CA GLY A 10 -26.44 -15.87 20.36
C GLY A 10 -25.18 -16.58 20.88
N GLN A 11 -25.16 -17.11 22.11
CA GLN A 11 -24.01 -17.89 22.62
C GLN A 11 -23.87 -19.24 21.92
N SER A 12 -24.99 -19.87 21.55
CA SER A 12 -24.99 -21.15 20.83
C SER A 12 -24.50 -20.95 19.39
N GLU A 13 -24.95 -19.89 18.72
CA GLU A 13 -24.54 -19.54 17.37
C GLU A 13 -23.05 -19.19 17.29
N ASP A 14 -22.55 -18.38 18.23
CA ASP A 14 -21.14 -18.03 18.32
C ASP A 14 -20.25 -19.27 18.55
N PHE A 15 -20.74 -20.24 19.34
CA PHE A 15 -20.03 -21.50 19.57
C PHE A 15 -19.93 -22.36 18.29
N ILE A 16 -21.03 -22.51 17.55
CA ILE A 16 -21.07 -23.27 16.29
C ILE A 16 -20.15 -22.62 15.26
N ASN A 17 -20.27 -21.30 15.07
CA ASN A 17 -19.42 -20.55 14.14
C ASN A 17 -17.93 -20.73 14.48
N ARG A 18 -17.57 -20.72 15.78
CA ARG A 18 -16.19 -20.95 16.23
C ARG A 18 -15.69 -22.36 15.93
N MET A 19 -16.54 -23.39 16.02
CA MET A 19 -16.17 -24.75 15.62
C MET A 19 -15.91 -24.84 14.12
N VAL A 20 -16.78 -24.23 13.30
CA VAL A 20 -16.60 -24.19 11.84
C VAL A 20 -15.31 -23.48 11.46
N LEU A 21 -15.00 -22.34 12.09
CA LEU A 21 -13.74 -21.63 11.84
C LEU A 21 -12.51 -22.45 12.20
N LYS A 22 -12.53 -23.14 13.34
CA LYS A 22 -11.42 -24.03 13.72
C LYS A 22 -11.21 -25.14 12.69
N PHE A 23 -12.29 -25.67 12.14
CA PHE A 23 -12.23 -26.71 11.13
C PHE A 23 -11.70 -26.19 9.78
N LEU A 24 -12.19 -25.03 9.32
CA LEU A 24 -11.83 -24.49 8.01
C LEU A 24 -10.47 -23.80 7.98
N ALA A 25 -10.11 -23.06 9.02
CA ALA A 25 -9.03 -22.09 8.97
C ALA A 25 -7.75 -22.54 9.69
N GLN A 26 -7.81 -23.61 10.49
CA GLN A 26 -6.78 -24.03 11.47
C GLN A 26 -6.20 -22.86 12.31
N SER A 27 -6.88 -21.71 12.35
CA SER A 27 -6.42 -20.46 12.92
C SER A 27 -7.53 -19.87 13.77
N SER A 28 -7.11 -19.26 14.88
CA SER A 28 -7.97 -18.76 15.95
C SER A 28 -8.56 -17.38 15.64
N GLY A 29 -9.19 -17.23 14.48
CA GLY A 29 -10.00 -16.05 14.16
C GLY A 29 -11.12 -15.89 15.18
N THR A 30 -11.26 -14.67 15.74
CA THR A 30 -12.32 -14.35 16.70
C THR A 30 -13.42 -13.60 15.95
N LEU A 31 -14.61 -14.20 15.84
CA LEU A 31 -15.79 -13.49 15.34
C LEU A 31 -16.25 -12.46 16.39
N PRO A 32 -16.64 -11.25 15.97
CA PRO A 32 -17.41 -10.34 16.81
C PRO A 32 -18.67 -11.05 17.31
N ALA A 33 -18.95 -10.95 18.61
CA ALA A 33 -20.16 -11.51 19.21
C ALA A 33 -21.42 -10.92 18.55
N GLY A 34 -22.41 -11.77 18.27
CA GLY A 34 -23.71 -11.35 17.71
C GLY A 34 -23.78 -11.31 16.18
N ILE A 35 -22.82 -11.91 15.47
CA ILE A 35 -22.96 -12.24 14.05
C ILE A 35 -23.74 -13.54 14.01
N GLY A 36 -25.06 -13.46 13.85
CA GLY A 36 -25.91 -14.65 13.88
C GLY A 36 -25.46 -15.75 12.93
N LEU A 37 -25.98 -16.97 13.13
CA LEU A 37 -25.54 -18.19 12.46
C LEU A 37 -25.26 -17.98 10.95
N GLY A 38 -24.05 -18.30 10.49
CA GLY A 38 -23.72 -18.13 9.08
C GLY A 38 -24.52 -19.09 8.20
N LEU A 39 -24.92 -18.63 7.03
CA LEU A 39 -25.78 -19.42 6.11
C LEU A 39 -25.04 -20.64 5.54
N HIS A 40 -23.71 -20.56 5.51
CA HIS A 40 -22.83 -21.58 4.95
C HIS A 40 -21.45 -21.52 5.63
N PRO A 41 -20.69 -22.63 5.74
CA PRO A 41 -19.34 -22.59 6.32
C PRO A 41 -18.39 -21.57 5.66
N LEU A 42 -18.48 -21.41 4.33
CA LEU A 42 -17.73 -20.35 3.61
C LEU A 42 -18.19 -18.93 3.99
N ASP A 43 -19.47 -18.72 4.29
CA ASP A 43 -19.98 -17.42 4.74
C ASP A 43 -19.43 -17.07 6.12
N VAL A 44 -19.44 -18.04 7.05
CA VAL A 44 -18.82 -17.88 8.39
C VAL A 44 -17.34 -17.51 8.26
N PHE A 45 -16.62 -18.23 7.41
CA PHE A 45 -15.20 -18.00 7.21
C PHE A 45 -14.91 -16.65 6.54
N ARG A 46 -15.66 -16.30 5.49
CA ARG A 46 -15.59 -14.98 4.86
C ARG A 46 -15.85 -13.86 5.87
N ARG A 47 -16.93 -13.93 6.64
CA ARG A 47 -17.29 -12.94 7.67
C ARG A 47 -16.20 -12.79 8.74
N SER A 48 -15.49 -13.86 9.06
CA SER A 48 -14.36 -13.80 9.99
C SER A 48 -13.17 -12.97 9.48
N MET A 49 -13.05 -12.78 8.15
CA MET A 49 -12.05 -11.90 7.53
C MET A 49 -12.53 -10.44 7.42
N LEU A 50 -13.83 -10.19 7.63
CA LEU A 50 -14.47 -8.90 7.45
C LEU A 50 -14.75 -8.19 8.79
N THR A 51 -13.92 -8.46 9.80
CA THR A 51 -14.11 -7.90 11.14
C THR A 51 -13.71 -6.44 11.24
N GLY A 52 -14.61 -5.59 11.74
CA GLY A 52 -14.33 -4.19 12.03
C GLY A 52 -15.23 -3.25 11.23
N LYS A 53 -15.16 -1.95 11.54
CA LYS A 53 -15.94 -0.96 10.81
C LYS A 53 -15.36 -0.75 9.43
N HIS A 54 -16.22 -0.84 8.41
CA HIS A 54 -15.94 -0.27 7.09
C HIS A 54 -15.55 1.20 7.30
N HIS A 55 -14.27 1.52 7.06
CA HIS A 55 -13.86 2.90 7.10
C HIS A 55 -14.37 3.55 5.83
N LYS A 56 -15.44 4.36 5.92
CA LYS A 56 -15.85 5.25 4.84
C LYS A 56 -14.68 6.20 4.58
N ILE A 57 -13.89 5.90 3.56
CA ILE A 57 -12.85 6.78 3.08
C ILE A 57 -13.57 7.95 2.42
N ARG A 58 -13.45 9.13 3.02
CA ARG A 58 -13.93 10.37 2.43
C ARG A 58 -13.02 10.66 1.23
N SER A 59 -13.53 10.46 0.02
CA SER A 59 -12.84 10.89 -1.18
C SER A 59 -12.66 12.42 -1.11
N PRO A 60 -11.47 12.95 -1.40
CA PRO A 60 -11.39 14.30 -1.94
C PRO A 60 -12.29 14.32 -3.18
N GLN A 61 -13.26 15.23 -3.18
CA GLN A 61 -14.05 15.52 -4.38
C GLN A 61 -13.09 15.90 -5.52
N ASP A 62 -13.42 15.43 -6.72
CA ASP A 62 -12.89 15.87 -8.02
C ASP A 62 -11.51 15.35 -8.44
N ILE A 63 -11.40 14.05 -8.71
CA ILE A 63 -10.54 13.56 -9.83
C ILE A 63 -11.29 12.39 -10.50
N GLU A 64 -12.14 12.72 -11.47
CA GLU A 64 -12.60 11.76 -12.48
C GLU A 64 -11.43 11.46 -13.42
N ASP A 65 -10.85 10.28 -13.27
CA ASP A 65 -10.01 9.69 -14.31
C ASP A 65 -10.31 8.19 -14.31
N ASP A 66 -11.14 7.79 -15.27
CA ASP A 66 -11.82 6.49 -15.40
C ASP A 66 -10.86 5.34 -15.76
N ASN A 67 -9.55 5.56 -15.60
CA ASN A 67 -8.52 4.60 -15.97
C ASN A 67 -7.25 4.72 -15.10
N ALA A 68 -7.45 4.89 -13.79
CA ALA A 68 -6.37 4.88 -12.81
C ALA A 68 -5.74 3.47 -12.69
N ILE A 69 -4.92 3.10 -13.67
CA ILE A 69 -4.07 1.90 -13.60
C ILE A 69 -3.22 2.03 -12.34
N ILE A 70 -3.46 1.14 -11.39
CA ILE A 70 -2.68 1.04 -10.16
C ILE A 70 -1.31 0.50 -10.53
N ARG A 71 -0.29 1.15 -9.98
CA ARG A 71 1.12 0.83 -10.20
C ARG A 71 1.54 -0.32 -9.29
N SER A 72 2.52 -1.11 -9.72
CA SER A 72 2.97 -2.28 -8.94
C SER A 72 3.59 -1.86 -7.59
N ALA A 73 3.69 -2.80 -6.65
CA ALA A 73 4.21 -2.50 -5.31
C ALA A 73 5.62 -1.92 -5.34
N VAL A 74 6.48 -2.40 -6.24
CA VAL A 74 7.83 -1.85 -6.44
C VAL A 74 7.76 -0.40 -6.92
N GLU A 75 6.94 -0.09 -7.93
CA GLU A 75 6.79 1.28 -8.45
C GLU A 75 6.26 2.24 -7.38
N LEU A 76 5.28 1.79 -6.59
CA LEU A 76 4.75 2.56 -5.46
C LEU A 76 5.83 2.83 -4.41
N TYR A 77 6.66 1.82 -4.11
CA TYR A 77 7.76 1.95 -3.16
C TYR A 77 8.85 2.92 -3.64
N GLU A 78 9.20 2.87 -4.93
CA GLU A 78 10.16 3.79 -5.56
C GLU A 78 9.65 5.24 -5.56
N ALA A 79 8.33 5.45 -5.69
CA ALA A 79 7.70 6.75 -5.50
C ALA A 79 7.61 7.21 -4.04
N GLY A 80 8.12 6.41 -3.10
CA GLY A 80 8.22 6.75 -1.70
C GLY A 80 7.04 6.33 -0.84
N ILE A 81 6.16 5.46 -1.36
CA ILE A 81 5.08 4.87 -0.55
C ILE A 81 5.65 3.75 0.30
N GLN A 82 5.44 3.82 1.61
CA GLN A 82 5.86 2.77 2.53
C GLN A 82 4.74 1.75 2.72
N PHE A 83 5.09 0.48 2.68
CA PHE A 83 4.21 -0.63 2.97
C PHE A 83 4.36 -1.05 4.44
N LYS A 84 3.24 -1.25 5.14
CA LYS A 84 3.22 -1.74 6.53
C LYS A 84 2.11 -2.76 6.76
N PRO A 85 2.32 -3.77 7.61
CA PRO A 85 1.24 -4.64 8.04
C PRO A 85 0.26 -3.84 8.89
N SER A 86 -1.02 -4.10 8.70
CA SER A 86 -2.06 -3.55 9.56
C SER A 86 -2.09 -4.30 10.90
N LYS A 87 -2.83 -3.76 11.88
CA LYS A 87 -2.91 -4.38 13.21
C LYS A 87 -3.91 -5.53 13.26
N THR A 88 -4.72 -5.68 12.23
CA THR A 88 -5.79 -6.66 12.15
C THR A 88 -5.61 -7.55 10.94
N LEU A 89 -6.20 -8.74 10.96
CA LEU A 89 -6.24 -9.61 9.79
C LEU A 89 -7.43 -9.29 8.89
N SER A 90 -8.13 -8.17 9.13
CA SER A 90 -9.33 -7.85 8.38
C SER A 90 -9.00 -7.30 7.01
N LEU A 91 -9.69 -7.79 5.98
CA LEU A 91 -9.62 -7.27 4.62
C LEU A 91 -10.07 -5.81 4.52
N HIS A 92 -10.88 -5.33 5.47
CA HIS A 92 -11.27 -3.92 5.56
C HIS A 92 -10.16 -3.00 6.07
N ASP A 93 -9.08 -3.53 6.65
CA ASP A 93 -8.04 -2.73 7.28
C ASP A 93 -6.94 -2.31 6.30
N ILE A 94 -7.35 -1.90 5.10
CA ILE A 94 -6.49 -1.30 4.08
C ILE A 94 -6.63 0.22 4.18
N ARG A 95 -5.52 0.91 4.46
CA ARG A 95 -5.50 2.36 4.64
C ARG A 95 -4.28 2.99 4.01
N PHE A 96 -4.50 4.11 3.33
CA PHE A 96 -3.43 5.00 2.90
C PHE A 96 -3.41 6.26 3.76
N ARG A 97 -2.30 6.53 4.45
CA ARG A 97 -2.11 7.76 5.25
C ARG A 97 -0.68 8.25 5.15
N ARG A 98 -0.52 9.52 4.74
CA ARG A 98 0.77 10.24 4.72
C ARG A 98 1.89 9.43 4.02
N GLY A 99 1.59 8.88 2.84
CA GLY A 99 2.56 8.09 2.08
C GLY A 99 2.83 6.69 2.65
N THR A 100 2.04 6.21 3.61
CA THR A 100 2.10 4.83 4.10
C THR A 100 0.82 4.09 3.73
N LEU A 101 0.96 2.98 3.02
CA LEU A 101 -0.10 2.02 2.72
C LEU A 101 -0.03 0.87 3.71
N SER A 102 -1.01 0.79 4.61
CA SER A 102 -1.15 -0.31 5.56
C SER A 102 -2.20 -1.30 5.09
N MET A 103 -1.94 -2.60 5.20
CA MET A 103 -2.87 -3.66 4.77
C MET A 103 -2.70 -4.94 5.62
N PRO A 104 -3.73 -5.78 5.73
CA PRO A 104 -3.64 -7.02 6.50
C PRO A 104 -2.56 -7.95 5.95
N THR A 105 -1.90 -8.66 6.87
CA THR A 105 -0.96 -9.71 6.50
C THR A 105 -1.73 -10.94 5.99
N VAL A 106 -1.28 -11.50 4.87
CA VAL A 106 -1.85 -12.69 4.24
C VAL A 106 -0.82 -13.82 4.20
N SER A 107 -1.23 -15.01 4.60
CA SER A 107 -0.45 -16.24 4.37
C SER A 107 -0.90 -16.84 3.06
N VAL A 108 0.04 -17.15 2.18
CA VAL A 108 -0.22 -17.71 0.85
C VAL A 108 0.39 -19.10 0.78
N ASP A 109 -0.48 -20.09 0.74
CA ASP A 109 -0.18 -21.52 0.61
C ASP A 109 -0.92 -22.13 -0.59
N ASP A 110 -0.72 -23.43 -0.83
CA ASP A 110 -1.39 -24.15 -1.92
C ASP A 110 -2.93 -24.14 -1.80
N SER A 111 -3.47 -23.79 -0.62
CA SER A 111 -4.91 -23.70 -0.38
C SER A 111 -5.55 -22.37 -0.76
N THR A 112 -4.72 -21.33 -0.86
CA THR A 112 -5.15 -19.95 -0.92
C THR A 112 -5.91 -19.64 -2.21
N GLU A 113 -5.53 -20.27 -3.33
CA GLU A 113 -6.17 -20.05 -4.63
C GLU A 113 -7.63 -20.48 -4.63
N TYR A 114 -7.91 -21.75 -4.31
CA TYR A 114 -9.28 -22.25 -4.30
C TYR A 114 -10.10 -21.62 -3.17
N MET A 115 -9.47 -21.23 -2.05
CA MET A 115 -10.13 -20.50 -0.98
C MET A 115 -10.70 -19.17 -1.49
N PHE A 116 -9.90 -18.35 -2.16
CA PHE A 116 -10.36 -17.08 -2.73
C PHE A 116 -11.38 -17.28 -3.84
N LEU A 117 -11.16 -18.24 -4.76
CA LEU A 117 -12.12 -18.55 -5.83
C LEU A 117 -13.49 -18.95 -5.27
N ASN A 118 -13.53 -19.81 -4.25
CA ASN A 118 -14.78 -20.24 -3.61
C ASN A 118 -15.49 -19.08 -2.90
N MET A 119 -14.75 -18.17 -2.26
CA MET A 119 -15.34 -16.97 -1.64
C MET A 119 -15.89 -15.99 -2.66
N MET A 120 -15.17 -15.72 -3.74
CA MET A 120 -15.65 -14.84 -4.81
C MET A 120 -16.87 -15.45 -5.52
N ALA A 121 -16.88 -16.76 -5.73
CA ALA A 121 -18.06 -17.47 -6.24
C ALA A 121 -19.24 -17.33 -5.28
N PHE A 122 -19.02 -17.46 -3.96
CA PHE A 122 -20.04 -17.24 -2.96
C PHE A 122 -20.60 -15.81 -3.01
N GLU A 123 -19.74 -14.79 -3.07
CA GLU A 123 -20.13 -13.37 -3.22
C GLU A 123 -21.00 -13.14 -4.47
N ARG A 124 -20.64 -13.77 -5.59
CA ARG A 124 -21.36 -13.64 -6.86
C ARG A 124 -22.72 -14.34 -6.86
N LEU A 125 -22.85 -15.46 -6.15
CA LEU A 125 -24.07 -16.28 -6.13
C LEU A 125 -25.08 -15.82 -5.07
N HIS A 126 -24.66 -15.09 -4.04
CA HIS A 126 -25.51 -14.70 -2.91
C HIS A 126 -25.74 -13.19 -2.89
N ALA A 127 -26.94 -12.78 -3.28
CA ALA A 127 -27.36 -11.39 -3.22
C ALA A 127 -27.25 -10.85 -1.78
N GLY A 128 -26.56 -9.72 -1.60
CA GLY A 128 -26.34 -9.10 -0.30
C GLY A 128 -25.09 -9.59 0.45
N ALA A 129 -24.33 -10.54 -0.10
CA ALA A 129 -23.04 -10.94 0.49
C ALA A 129 -22.00 -9.81 0.45
N GLY A 130 -22.05 -8.93 -0.56
CA GLY A 130 -21.04 -7.90 -0.81
C GLY A 130 -19.94 -8.39 -1.76
N ASN A 131 -18.92 -7.56 -1.99
CA ASN A 131 -17.81 -7.82 -2.93
C ASN A 131 -16.43 -7.63 -2.28
N ASP A 132 -16.36 -7.79 -0.96
CA ASP A 132 -15.19 -7.44 -0.15
C ASP A 132 -13.96 -8.30 -0.46
N VAL A 133 -14.16 -9.62 -0.61
CA VAL A 133 -13.08 -10.55 -0.96
C VAL A 133 -12.66 -10.32 -2.40
N THR A 134 -13.63 -10.20 -3.31
CA THR A 134 -13.38 -9.90 -4.72
C THR A 134 -12.56 -8.61 -4.89
N GLY A 135 -12.95 -7.53 -4.19
CA GLY A 135 -12.23 -6.27 -4.20
C GLY A 135 -10.81 -6.40 -3.64
N TYR A 136 -10.63 -7.17 -2.56
CA TYR A 136 -9.30 -7.42 -1.98
C TYR A 136 -8.38 -8.15 -2.96
N VAL A 137 -8.87 -9.23 -3.58
CA VAL A 137 -8.12 -10.01 -4.58
C VAL A 137 -7.69 -9.12 -5.74
N PHE A 138 -8.61 -8.33 -6.27
CA PHE A 138 -8.30 -7.39 -7.35
C PHE A 138 -7.29 -6.31 -6.93
N PHE A 139 -7.40 -5.80 -5.71
CA PHE A 139 -6.41 -4.87 -5.18
C PHE A 139 -5.02 -5.49 -5.07
N MET A 140 -4.93 -6.75 -4.64
CA MET A 140 -3.66 -7.49 -4.55
C MET A 140 -3.06 -7.77 -5.94
N ASP A 141 -3.87 -8.19 -6.90
CA ASP A 141 -3.49 -8.36 -8.32
C ASP A 141 -2.90 -7.07 -8.90
N ASN A 142 -3.57 -5.94 -8.69
CA ASN A 142 -3.10 -4.63 -9.17
C ASN A 142 -1.72 -4.22 -8.62
N ILE A 143 -1.39 -4.57 -7.39
CA ILE A 143 -0.09 -4.21 -6.79
C ILE A 143 0.96 -5.32 -6.99
N ILE A 144 0.59 -6.52 -7.43
CA ILE A 144 1.48 -7.66 -7.65
C ILE A 144 1.54 -7.97 -9.14
N ASP A 145 2.47 -7.36 -9.86
CA ASP A 145 2.69 -7.69 -11.27
C ASP A 145 3.74 -8.82 -11.42
N SER A 146 4.74 -8.82 -10.53
CA SER A 146 5.92 -9.69 -10.64
C SER A 146 6.36 -10.29 -9.31
N ALA A 147 7.28 -11.26 -9.39
CA ALA A 147 7.93 -11.85 -8.21
C ALA A 147 8.67 -10.81 -7.35
N LYS A 148 9.11 -9.68 -7.93
CA LYS A 148 9.77 -8.60 -7.18
C LYS A 148 8.79 -7.86 -6.27
N ASP A 149 7.55 -7.69 -6.72
CA ASP A 149 6.49 -7.08 -5.93
C ASP A 149 6.15 -7.96 -4.73
N VAL A 150 6.07 -9.28 -4.94
CA VAL A 150 5.90 -10.25 -3.85
C VAL A 150 7.08 -10.21 -2.88
N ALA A 151 8.31 -10.23 -3.38
CA ALA A 151 9.52 -10.16 -2.53
C ALA A 151 9.52 -8.89 -1.67
N LEU A 152 9.14 -7.75 -2.25
CA LEU A 152 9.00 -6.50 -1.52
C LEU A 152 7.93 -6.59 -0.43
N LEU A 153 6.72 -7.03 -0.76
CA LEU A 153 5.61 -7.15 0.19
C LEU A 153 5.92 -8.17 1.30
N SER A 154 6.60 -9.26 0.96
CA SER A 154 7.12 -10.27 1.89
C SER A 154 8.15 -9.67 2.86
N SER A 155 9.11 -8.88 2.35
CA SER A 155 10.09 -8.18 3.19
C SER A 155 9.46 -7.18 4.17
N LYS A 156 8.24 -6.71 3.88
CA LYS A 156 7.46 -5.79 4.73
C LYS A 156 6.48 -6.53 5.64
N GLY A 157 6.46 -7.86 5.63
CA GLY A 157 5.58 -8.68 6.46
C GLY A 157 4.11 -8.65 6.05
N ILE A 158 3.82 -8.25 4.81
CA ILE A 158 2.45 -8.26 4.26
C ILE A 158 2.11 -9.63 3.70
N ILE A 159 3.05 -10.26 2.97
CA ILE A 159 2.85 -11.61 2.42
C ILE A 159 3.74 -12.59 3.18
N GLN A 160 3.15 -13.66 3.68
CA GLN A 160 3.89 -14.82 4.18
C GLN A 160 3.80 -15.92 3.11
N ASN A 161 4.92 -16.17 2.43
CA ASN A 161 4.98 -17.13 1.34
C ASN A 161 5.21 -18.55 1.90
N ALA A 162 4.20 -19.41 1.78
CA ALA A 162 4.25 -20.83 2.12
C ALA A 162 4.16 -21.76 0.89
N ILE A 163 3.96 -21.21 -0.32
CA ILE A 163 4.02 -21.95 -1.61
C ILE A 163 5.48 -22.24 -2.01
N GLY A 164 6.44 -21.43 -1.54
CA GLY A 164 7.88 -21.69 -1.70
C GLY A 164 8.55 -20.93 -2.85
N SER A 165 7.82 -20.11 -3.61
CA SER A 165 8.42 -19.19 -4.60
C SER A 165 7.59 -17.93 -4.77
N ASP A 166 8.25 -16.77 -4.81
CA ASP A 166 7.59 -15.48 -5.01
C ASP A 166 6.91 -15.39 -6.38
N GLN A 167 7.44 -16.10 -7.38
CA GLN A 167 6.83 -16.20 -8.71
C GLN A 167 5.51 -16.97 -8.67
N ALA A 168 5.41 -17.99 -7.82
CA ALA A 168 4.19 -18.78 -7.70
C ALA A 168 3.07 -17.95 -7.04
N VAL A 169 3.41 -17.14 -6.03
CA VAL A 169 2.47 -16.19 -5.41
C VAL A 169 2.01 -15.12 -6.41
N ALA A 170 2.92 -14.54 -7.20
CA ALA A 170 2.55 -13.57 -8.22
C ALA A 170 1.60 -14.19 -9.26
N LYS A 171 1.92 -15.40 -9.73
CA LYS A 171 1.08 -16.13 -10.67
C LYS A 171 -0.30 -16.43 -10.09
N LEU A 172 -0.39 -16.77 -8.80
CA LEU A 172 -1.66 -17.04 -8.12
C LEU A 172 -2.59 -15.84 -8.20
N PHE A 173 -2.15 -14.65 -7.77
CA PHE A 173 -3.01 -13.46 -7.80
C PHE A 173 -3.39 -13.05 -9.23
N ASN A 174 -2.44 -13.10 -10.16
CA ASN A 174 -2.68 -12.76 -11.58
C ASN A 174 -3.63 -13.74 -12.27
N THR A 175 -3.65 -15.00 -11.85
CA THR A 175 -4.55 -16.02 -12.41
C THR A 175 -5.96 -15.87 -11.86
N ILE A 176 -6.08 -15.65 -10.55
CA ILE A 176 -7.39 -15.50 -9.88
C ILE A 176 -8.15 -14.28 -10.40
N SER A 177 -7.46 -13.18 -10.69
CA SER A 177 -8.08 -11.93 -11.16
C SER A 177 -8.56 -11.99 -12.62
N ARG A 178 -7.97 -12.86 -13.44
CA ARG A 178 -8.14 -12.88 -14.91
C ARG A 178 -9.58 -13.10 -15.39
N ASP A 179 -10.40 -13.81 -14.63
CA ASP A 179 -11.78 -14.16 -15.00
C ASP A 179 -12.84 -13.44 -14.15
N VAL A 180 -12.42 -12.45 -13.34
CA VAL A 180 -13.28 -11.77 -12.38
C VAL A 180 -13.56 -10.34 -12.83
N VAL A 181 -14.81 -10.06 -13.18
CA VAL A 181 -15.28 -8.71 -13.52
C VAL A 181 -15.63 -7.98 -12.22
N LEU A 182 -14.90 -6.92 -11.89
CA LEU A 182 -15.23 -6.07 -10.75
C LEU A 182 -16.48 -5.24 -11.03
N GLU A 183 -17.39 -5.17 -10.06
CA GLU A 183 -18.41 -4.11 -10.07
C GLU A 183 -17.77 -2.76 -9.66
N PRO A 184 -18.12 -1.64 -10.31
CA PRO A 184 -17.40 -0.35 -10.21
C PRO A 184 -17.36 0.36 -8.84
N ASN A 185 -17.81 -0.26 -7.74
CA ASN A 185 -18.07 0.43 -6.46
C ASN A 185 -17.54 -0.33 -5.23
N SER A 186 -16.32 -0.88 -5.29
CA SER A 186 -15.71 -1.52 -4.11
C SER A 186 -15.11 -0.48 -3.15
N ALA A 187 -15.11 -0.77 -1.84
CA ALA A 187 -14.53 0.12 -0.82
C ALA A 187 -13.02 0.41 -1.03
N LEU A 188 -12.34 -0.41 -1.82
CA LEU A 188 -10.92 -0.27 -2.13
C LEU A 188 -10.64 0.71 -3.26
N ASP A 189 -11.63 1.03 -4.08
CA ASP A 189 -11.53 2.06 -5.12
C ASP A 189 -11.13 3.43 -4.52
N ALA A 190 -11.66 3.76 -3.34
CA ALA A 190 -11.27 4.98 -2.63
C ALA A 190 -9.80 4.97 -2.16
N VAL A 191 -9.26 3.82 -1.74
CA VAL A 191 -7.84 3.68 -1.40
C VAL A 191 -6.99 3.82 -2.66
N GLN A 192 -7.39 3.15 -3.74
CA GLN A 192 -6.70 3.17 -5.02
C GLN A 192 -6.60 4.60 -5.56
N ARG A 193 -7.69 5.37 -5.53
CA ARG A 193 -7.69 6.80 -5.89
C ARG A 193 -6.74 7.63 -5.02
N GLN A 194 -6.71 7.40 -3.70
CA GLN A 194 -5.80 8.14 -2.81
C GLN A 194 -4.33 7.83 -3.08
N VAL A 195 -4.00 6.56 -3.32
CA VAL A 195 -2.65 6.11 -3.68
C VAL A 195 -2.23 6.76 -5.01
N ASN A 196 -3.09 6.70 -6.02
CA ASN A 196 -2.82 7.29 -7.33
C ASN A 196 -2.68 8.83 -7.26
N GLY A 197 -3.55 9.50 -6.49
CA GLY A 197 -3.48 10.95 -6.27
C GLY A 197 -2.18 11.39 -5.57
N TYR A 198 -1.68 10.60 -4.62
CA TYR A 198 -0.40 10.88 -3.96
C TYR A 198 0.79 10.67 -4.90
N PHE A 199 0.75 9.63 -5.73
CA PHE A 199 1.78 9.38 -6.75
C PHE A 199 1.85 10.52 -7.77
N ARG A 200 0.69 11.04 -8.21
CA ARG A 200 0.59 12.15 -9.17
C ARG A 200 1.11 13.50 -8.65
N GLN A 201 1.47 13.62 -7.37
CA GLN A 201 2.14 14.84 -6.92
C GLN A 201 3.51 14.99 -7.58
N PRO A 202 3.81 16.16 -8.18
CA PRO A 202 4.98 16.35 -9.04
C PRO A 202 6.31 16.06 -8.32
N TRP A 203 6.37 16.29 -7.01
CA TRP A 203 7.53 15.97 -6.18
C TRP A 203 7.80 14.46 -6.06
N ASN A 204 6.75 13.65 -5.94
CA ASN A 204 6.88 12.20 -5.79
C ASN A 204 7.24 11.55 -7.12
N MET A 205 6.67 12.05 -8.23
CA MET A 205 7.02 11.59 -9.57
C MET A 205 8.46 11.96 -9.94
N TRP A 206 8.92 13.17 -9.59
CA TRP A 206 10.33 13.55 -9.74
C TRP A 206 11.27 12.65 -8.94
N ARG A 207 10.90 12.34 -7.69
CA ARG A 207 11.70 11.48 -6.83
C ARG A 207 11.77 10.03 -7.33
N ALA A 208 10.66 9.47 -7.82
CA ALA A 208 10.63 8.16 -8.46
C ALA A 208 11.55 8.11 -9.69
N ASN A 209 11.44 9.11 -10.56
CA ASN A 209 12.26 9.22 -11.77
C ASN A 209 13.75 9.40 -11.45
N LEU A 210 14.06 10.20 -10.40
CA LEU A 210 15.43 10.39 -9.92
C LEU A 210 16.02 9.09 -9.39
N ILE A 211 15.28 8.33 -8.59
CA ILE A 211 15.72 7.03 -8.07
C ILE A 211 15.96 6.05 -9.22
N HIS A 212 14.99 5.90 -10.12
CA HIS A 212 15.07 4.93 -11.20
C HIS A 212 16.21 5.25 -12.19
N THR A 213 16.48 6.53 -12.45
CA THR A 213 17.51 6.96 -13.41
C THR A 213 18.92 7.02 -12.78
N TYR A 214 19.05 7.54 -11.55
CA TYR A 214 20.36 7.80 -10.94
C TYR A 214 20.85 6.68 -10.01
N PHE A 215 19.98 6.03 -9.26
CA PHE A 215 20.40 5.02 -8.27
C PHE A 215 20.56 3.62 -8.86
N ARG A 216 20.07 3.36 -10.08
CA ARG A 216 20.27 2.09 -10.79
C ARG A 216 21.63 2.00 -11.50
N SER A 217 22.26 3.15 -11.75
CA SER A 217 23.55 3.29 -12.44
C SER A 217 24.58 3.89 -11.47
N PRO A 218 25.54 3.11 -10.96
CA PRO A 218 26.58 3.61 -10.05
C PRO A 218 27.32 4.84 -10.62
N TRP A 219 27.49 4.85 -11.94
CA TRP A 219 28.13 5.95 -12.69
C TRP A 219 27.28 7.21 -12.74
N ALA A 220 25.96 7.10 -12.89
CA ALA A 220 25.06 8.25 -12.90
C ALA A 220 25.03 8.94 -11.52
N PHE A 221 25.02 8.15 -10.45
CA PHE A 221 25.14 8.69 -9.08
C PHE A 221 26.47 9.42 -8.87
N LEU A 222 27.60 8.83 -9.30
CA LEU A 222 28.92 9.45 -9.15
C LEU A 222 29.03 10.77 -9.94
N SER A 223 28.46 10.81 -11.15
CA SER A 223 28.41 12.02 -11.97
C SER A 223 27.58 13.13 -11.31
N LEU A 224 26.42 12.79 -10.75
CA LEU A 224 25.57 13.72 -10.02
C LEU A 224 26.28 14.30 -8.79
N ALA A 225 26.97 13.46 -8.01
CA ALA A 225 27.73 13.88 -6.84
C ALA A 225 28.86 14.84 -7.21
N ALA A 226 29.60 14.53 -8.29
CA ALA A 226 30.65 15.42 -8.81
C ALA A 226 30.09 16.77 -9.26
N ALA A 227 28.94 16.78 -9.96
CA ALA A 227 28.30 18.01 -10.40
C ALA A 227 27.87 18.91 -9.22
N ILE A 228 27.27 18.33 -8.16
CA ILE A 228 26.89 19.06 -6.95
C ILE A 228 28.13 19.63 -6.24
N PHE A 229 29.20 18.85 -6.14
CA PHE A 229 30.45 19.28 -5.52
C PHE A 229 31.08 20.46 -6.29
N LEU A 230 31.16 20.36 -7.62
CA LEU A 230 31.64 21.43 -8.48
C LEU A 230 30.78 22.69 -8.34
N LEU A 231 29.45 22.55 -8.33
CA LEU A 231 28.53 23.68 -8.14
C LEU A 231 28.75 24.38 -6.80
N GLY A 232 28.93 23.61 -5.72
CA GLY A 232 29.26 24.14 -4.39
C GLY A 232 30.59 24.91 -4.38
N MET A 233 31.63 24.39 -5.04
CA MET A 233 32.89 25.10 -5.20
C MET A 233 32.73 26.40 -5.98
N THR A 234 31.96 26.41 -7.07
CA THR A 234 31.73 27.63 -7.87
C THR A 234 30.99 28.70 -7.06
N ILE A 235 30.00 28.32 -6.25
CA ILE A 235 29.30 29.25 -5.36
C ILE A 235 30.28 29.85 -4.35
N MET A 236 31.11 29.01 -3.72
CA MET A 236 32.11 29.47 -2.77
C MET A 236 33.11 30.44 -3.42
N GLN A 237 33.64 30.11 -4.59
CA GLN A 237 34.51 31.00 -5.37
C GLN A 237 33.82 32.34 -5.68
N THR A 238 32.58 32.29 -6.14
CA THR A 238 31.81 33.50 -6.47
C THR A 238 31.63 34.40 -5.24
N VAL A 239 31.32 33.82 -4.08
CA VAL A 239 31.19 34.58 -2.82
C VAL A 239 32.50 35.25 -2.42
N TYR A 240 33.63 34.53 -2.49
CA TYR A 240 34.94 35.12 -2.19
C TYR A 240 35.29 36.25 -3.15
N THR A 241 35.08 36.07 -4.46
CA THR A 241 35.36 37.10 -5.47
C THR A 241 34.53 38.36 -5.23
N VAL A 242 33.24 38.21 -4.92
CA VAL A 242 32.35 39.35 -4.64
C VAL A 242 32.74 40.05 -3.34
N LEU A 243 33.04 39.32 -2.27
CA LEU A 243 33.50 39.91 -1.00
C LEU A 243 34.81 40.68 -1.17
N GLN A 244 35.75 40.15 -1.97
CA GLN A 244 37.02 40.82 -2.24
C GLN A 244 36.81 42.13 -3.02
N PHE A 245 35.87 42.14 -3.96
CA PHE A 245 35.54 43.32 -4.75
C PHE A 245 34.98 44.46 -3.87
N TYR A 246 34.00 44.16 -3.00
CA TYR A 246 33.43 45.18 -2.10
C TYR A 246 34.34 45.54 -0.92
N GLY A 247 35.22 44.64 -0.47
CA GLY A 247 36.23 44.94 0.55
C GLY A 247 37.37 45.80 0.04
N GLY A 248 37.73 45.69 -1.24
CA GLY A 248 38.82 46.44 -1.88
C GLY A 248 38.55 47.94 -2.00
N ASP A 249 37.30 48.33 -2.29
CA ASP A 249 36.93 49.75 -2.44
C ASP A 249 37.00 50.53 -1.12
N SER A 250 36.79 49.86 0.02
CA SER A 250 36.84 50.51 1.34
C SER A 250 38.25 50.89 1.84
N ASN A 251 39.32 50.40 1.18
CA ASN A 251 40.71 50.57 1.60
C ASN A 251 41.58 51.38 0.60
N SER A 252 40.98 52.05 -0.37
CA SER A 252 41.74 52.86 -1.34
C SER A 252 42.15 54.23 -0.72
N PRO A 253 43.45 54.57 -0.67
CA PRO A 253 43.90 55.85 -0.13
C PRO A 253 43.50 57.02 -1.05
N PRO A 254 43.17 58.20 -0.51
CA PRO A 254 42.71 59.33 -1.32
C PRO A 254 43.80 59.79 -2.31
N PRO A 255 43.42 60.24 -3.52
CA PRO A 255 44.37 60.63 -4.55
C PRO A 255 45.24 61.80 -4.07
N SER A 256 46.56 61.63 -4.15
CA SER A 256 47.54 62.64 -3.79
C SER A 256 47.44 63.85 -4.71
N ALA A 257 47.27 65.03 -4.11
CA ALA A 257 47.14 66.30 -4.83
C ALA A 257 48.39 66.60 -5.70
N PRO A 258 48.20 67.17 -6.91
CA PRO A 258 49.32 67.48 -7.78
C PRO A 258 50.19 68.61 -7.22
N SER A 259 51.51 68.42 -7.32
CA SER A 259 52.54 69.34 -6.84
C SER A 259 52.48 70.69 -7.55
N PRO A 260 52.61 71.83 -6.84
CA PRO A 260 52.73 73.14 -7.48
C PRO A 260 54.12 73.30 -8.12
N MET A 261 54.17 73.96 -9.29
CA MET A 261 55.41 74.38 -9.96
C MET A 261 56.07 75.57 -9.26
#